data_AF-A0A239RLB1-F1
#
_entry.id   AF-A0A239RLB1-F1
#
_cell.length_a   1.000
_cell.length_b   1.000
_cell.length_c   1.000
_cell.angle_alpha   90.00
_cell.angle_beta   90.00
_cell.angle_gamma   90.00
#
_symmetry.space_group_name_H-M   'P 1'
#
loop_
_entity.id
_entity.type
_entity.pdbx_description
1 polymer ?
#
loop_
_entity_poly.entity_id
_entity_poly.type
_entity_poly.pdbx_seq_one_letter_code
_entity_poly.pdbx_strand_id
1 'polypeptide(L)' 'METRHSKTAAQQCRFYEVENIFVYMVETYINGNNSNLRTLYKELRRDARKDFIDFLFETMETQDTKKIIQTII' A
#
# COMPACT_ATOMS: atom_id res chain seq x y z
N MET A 1 2.07 2.18 21.53
CA MET A 1 2.40 1.61 20.21
C MET A 1 3.06 2.73 19.43
N GLU A 2 4.34 2.61 19.11
CA GLU A 2 5.07 3.67 18.40
C GLU A 2 4.47 3.90 17.02
N THR A 3 4.25 5.16 16.66
CA THR A 3 3.66 5.54 15.38
C THR A 3 4.67 5.25 14.26
N ARG A 4 4.32 4.34 13.35
CA ARG A 4 5.20 3.87 12.28
C ARG A 4 5.05 4.72 11.03
N HIS A 5 6.10 5.47 10.68
CA HIS A 5 6.08 6.33 9.50
C HIS A 5 7.40 6.25 8.72
N SER A 6 7.37 6.77 7.50
CA SER A 6 8.53 6.95 6.63
C SER A 6 9.31 5.66 6.31
N LYS A 7 8.59 4.56 6.06
CA LYS A 7 9.19 3.27 5.74
C LYS A 7 9.39 3.09 4.23
N THR A 8 10.52 2.49 3.86
CA THR A 8 10.74 2.01 2.48
C THR A 8 9.92 0.76 2.20
N ALA A 9 9.71 0.41 0.93
CA ALA A 9 9.05 -0.84 0.56
C ALA A 9 9.77 -2.06 1.17
N ALA A 10 11.11 -2.12 1.07
CA ALA A 10 11.90 -3.20 1.64
C ALA A 10 11.81 -3.31 3.18
N GLN A 11 11.73 -2.17 3.89
CA GLN A 11 11.51 -2.17 5.34
C GLN A 11 10.12 -2.72 5.69
N GLN A 12 9.11 -2.42 4.87
CA GLN A 12 7.76 -2.95 5.06
C GLN A 12 7.71 -4.45 4.75
N CYS A 13 8.30 -4.91 3.65
CA CYS A 13 8.42 -6.33 3.31
C CYS A 13 9.00 -7.15 4.47
N ARG A 14 10.10 -6.68 5.06
CA ARG A 14 10.72 -7.35 6.23
C ARG A 14 9.82 -7.36 7.47
N PHE A 15 9.04 -6.30 7.69
CA PHE A 15 8.20 -6.21 8.87
C PHE A 15 6.92 -7.04 8.76
N TYR A 16 6.28 -7.01 7.59
CA TYR A 16 5.06 -7.79 7.32
C TYR A 16 5.36 -9.21 6.84
N GLU A 17 6.64 -9.57 6.72
CA GLU A 17 7.11 -10.89 6.27
C GLU A 17 6.55 -11.28 4.89
N VAL A 18 6.52 -10.31 3.98
CA VAL A 18 6.02 -10.47 2.60
C VAL A 18 7.12 -10.17 1.58
N GLU A 19 7.05 -10.84 0.43
CA GLU A 19 8.00 -10.61 -0.66
C GLU A 19 7.78 -9.25 -1.34
N ASN A 20 6.51 -8.87 -1.54
CA ASN A 20 6.11 -7.61 -2.16
C ASN A 20 5.01 -6.93 -1.34
N ILE A 21 5.36 -5.82 -0.70
CA ILE A 21 4.41 -5.06 0.12
C ILE A 21 3.26 -4.48 -0.70
N PHE A 22 3.45 -4.15 -1.98
CA PHE A 22 2.39 -3.57 -2.81
C PHE A 22 1.32 -4.60 -3.16
N VAL A 23 1.72 -5.85 -3.44
CA VAL A 23 0.78 -6.97 -3.60
C VAL A 23 -0.02 -7.16 -2.31
N TYR A 24 0.65 -7.19 -1.16
CA TYR A 24 -0.01 -7.32 0.14
C TYR A 24 -1.00 -6.17 0.41
N MET A 25 -0.67 -4.93 0.02
CA MET A 25 -1.60 -3.79 0.13
C MET A 25 -2.85 -3.97 -0.76
N VAL A 26 -2.68 -4.44 -1.99
CA VAL A 26 -3.82 -4.73 -2.89
C VAL A 26 -4.68 -5.87 -2.34
N GLU A 27 -4.08 -6.94 -1.86
CA GLU A 27 -4.80 -8.06 -1.21
C GLU A 27 -5.57 -7.59 0.04
N THR A 28 -4.95 -6.70 0.84
CA THR A 28 -5.60 -6.08 1.99
C THR A 28 -6.88 -5.32 1.58
N TYR A 29 -6.83 -4.61 0.46
CA TYR A 29 -8.02 -3.95 -0.12
C TYR A 29 -9.06 -4.95 -0.62
N ILE A 30 -8.66 -5.97 -1.38
CA ILE A 30 -9.54 -7.01 -1.93
C ILE A 30 -10.28 -7.76 -0.81
N ASN A 31 -9.59 -8.00 0.31
CA ASN A 31 -10.16 -8.62 1.50
C ASN A 31 -11.09 -7.67 2.32
N GLY A 32 -11.34 -6.45 1.83
CA GLY A 32 -12.22 -5.48 2.47
C GLY A 32 -11.61 -4.71 3.64
N ASN A 33 -10.31 -4.88 3.92
CA ASN A 33 -9.63 -4.29 5.07
C ASN A 33 -9.13 -2.86 4.78
N ASN A 34 -10.05 -1.97 4.42
CA ASN A 34 -9.75 -0.58 4.00
C ASN A 34 -8.99 0.24 5.07
N SER A 35 -9.30 0.05 6.35
CA SER A 35 -8.59 0.73 7.45
C SER A 35 -7.12 0.31 7.55
N ASN A 36 -6.82 -0.95 7.27
CA ASN A 36 -5.45 -1.47 7.26
C ASN A 36 -4.69 -0.94 6.04
N LEU A 37 -5.33 -0.91 4.86
CA LEU A 37 -4.73 -0.30 3.67
C LEU A 37 -4.34 1.16 3.92
N ARG A 38 -5.23 1.96 4.52
CA ARG A 38 -4.93 3.37 4.87
C ARG A 38 -3.75 3.46 5.84
N THR A 39 -3.65 2.53 6.78
CA THR A 39 -2.53 2.46 7.72
C THR A 39 -1.23 2.16 6.98
N LEU A 40 -1.18 1.07 6.20
CA LEU A 40 -0.03 0.69 5.38
C LEU A 40 0.47 1.85 4.51
N TYR A 41 -0.45 2.53 3.80
CA TYR A 41 -0.09 3.67 2.97
C TYR A 41 0.49 4.84 3.77
N LYS A 42 -0.01 5.10 4.99
CA LYS A 42 0.54 6.13 5.89
C LYS A 42 1.91 5.75 6.45
N GLU A 43 2.22 4.47 6.62
CA GLU A 43 3.54 4.02 7.06
C GLU A 43 4.61 4.25 6.00
N LEU A 44 4.26 4.19 4.71
CA LEU A 44 5.18 4.41 3.61
C LEU A 44 5.77 5.84 3.61
N ARG A 45 7.06 5.93 3.27
CA ARG A 45 7.71 7.21 2.93
C ARG A 45 7.21 7.74 1.60
N ARG A 46 7.46 9.03 1.34
CA ARG A 46 6.97 9.74 0.15
C ARG A 46 7.24 9.01 -1.17
N ASP A 47 8.46 8.51 -1.38
CA ASP A 47 8.80 7.86 -2.65
C ASP A 47 8.16 6.47 -2.75
N ALA A 48 8.11 5.70 -1.66
CA ALA A 48 7.42 4.41 -1.65
C ALA A 48 5.90 4.55 -1.87
N ARG A 49 5.29 5.68 -1.49
CA ARG A 49 3.91 5.98 -1.86
C ARG A 49 3.74 6.18 -3.36
N LYS A 50 4.67 6.89 -4.01
CA LYS A 50 4.63 7.05 -5.48
C LYS A 50 4.81 5.71 -6.17
N ASP A 51 5.80 4.92 -5.73
CA ASP A 51 6.06 3.58 -6.24
C ASP A 51 4.79 2.69 -6.13
N PHE A 52 4.03 2.81 -5.03
CA PHE A 52 2.76 2.10 -4.89
C PHE A 52 1.70 2.58 -5.88
N ILE A 53 1.56 3.89 -6.09
CA ILE A 53 0.61 4.43 -7.05
C ILE A 53 0.95 4.00 -8.48
N ASP A 54 2.23 4.07 -8.85
CA ASP A 54 2.72 3.63 -10.16
C ASP A 54 2.45 2.13 -10.35
N PHE A 55 2.74 1.31 -9.33
CA PHE A 55 2.39 -0.12 -9.32
C PHE A 55 0.90 -0.37 -9.59
N LEU A 56 -0.02 0.40 -8.99
CA LEU A 56 -1.45 0.24 -9.24
C LEU A 56 -1.85 0.56 -10.68
N PHE A 57 -1.18 1.52 -11.33
CA PHE A 57 -1.44 1.86 -12.74
C PHE A 57 -0.86 0.83 -13.70
N GLU A 58 0.24 0.17 -13.33
CA GLU A 58 0.87 -0.87 -14.14
C GLU A 58 0.19 -2.23 -14.02
N THR A 59 -0.41 -2.53 -12.87
CA THR A 59 -0.88 -3.89 -12.55
C THR A 59 -2.39 -4.07 -12.50
N MET A 60 -3.18 -3.00 -12.44
CA MET A 60 -4.62 -3.07 -12.23
C MET A 60 -5.42 -2.34 -13.31
N GLU A 61 -6.69 -2.73 -13.45
CA GLU A 61 -7.62 -2.00 -14.31
C GLU A 61 -7.90 -0.59 -13.76
N THR A 62 -8.10 0.37 -14.68
CA THR A 62 -8.27 1.79 -14.34
C THR A 62 -9.40 2.05 -13.33
N GLN A 63 -10.49 1.26 -13.37
CA GLN A 63 -11.60 1.44 -12.43
C GLN A 63 -11.22 1.03 -11.00
N ASP A 64 -10.45 -0.04 -10.84
CA ASP A 64 -10.04 -0.53 -9.52
C ASP A 64 -8.91 0.32 -8.93
N THR A 65 -7.96 0.77 -9.75
CA THR A 65 -6.96 1.76 -9.36
C THR A 65 -7.63 3.01 -8.77
N LYS A 66 -8.68 3.53 -9.43
CA LYS A 66 -9.43 4.70 -8.93
C LYS A 66 -10.06 4.44 -7.55
N LYS A 67 -10.68 3.28 -7.33
CA LYS A 67 -11.31 2.94 -6.04
C LYS A 67 -10.26 2.81 -4.92
N ILE A 68 -9.12 2.19 -5.21
CA ILE A 68 -8.02 2.06 -4.25
C ILE A 68 -7.48 3.45 -3.88
N ILE A 69 -7.25 4.31 -4.88
CA ILE A 69 -6.80 5.69 -4.66
C ILE A 69 -7.78 6.47 -3.78
N GLN A 70 -9.09 6.39 -4.06
CA GLN A 70 -10.13 7.00 -3.21
C GLN A 70 -10.17 6.43 -1.78
N THR A 71 -9.68 5.21 -1.60
CA THR A 71 -9.61 4.54 -0.30
C THR A 71 -8.36 4.93 0.50
N ILE A 72 -7.31 5.46 -0.12
CA ILE A 72 -6.07 5.83 0.61
C ILE A 72 -5.88 7.33 0.79
N ILE A 73 -6.53 8.14 -0.06
CA ILE A 73 -6.68 9.60 0.12
C ILE A 73 -7.79 9.85 1.16
#